data_AF-A0A3S1DTG3-F1
#
_entry.id   AF-A0A3S1DTG3-F1
#
_cell.length_a   1.000
_cell.length_b   1.000
_cell.length_c   1.000
_cell.angle_alpha   90.00
_cell.angle_beta   90.00
_cell.angle_gamma   90.00
#
_symmetry.space_group_name_H-M   'P 1'
#
loop_
_entity.id
_entity.type
_entity.pdbx_description
1 polymer ?
#
loop_
_entity_poly.entity_id
_entity_poly.type
_entity_poly.pdbx_seq_one_letter_code
_entity_poly.pdbx_strand_id
1 'polypeptide(L)'
;MSQKLIYLFVFCLFACRGVVPQESQRIAFPGTGDSGLVAWKAGMPFLVSAHLIDTGCNWGEAKHDTVPLMKYYRMAGSDNYLACLYDLGEGTFGRWLLFEVTPAGKVLQRQYFYHGNYGGCGDGFGFGRVDHLFYLRICGTGSAFSAAYLYLFQQLAGAEEQESITESIWQSIPGRGEQYEYLSGSVVSARPDTVVIAYSWETGKNYRDTVLRKVMEQKVFRMVYVKENSHWKATDSAAITAYFHE
;
A
#
# COMPACT_ATOMS: atom_id res chain seq x y z
N MET A 1 36.10 65.20 -25.28
CA MET A 1 35.74 64.62 -23.96
C MET A 1 34.26 64.90 -23.72
N SER A 2 33.40 64.04 -24.26
CA SER A 2 32.68 62.95 -23.55
C SER A 2 31.49 63.47 -22.72
N GLN A 3 30.32 63.26 -23.32
CA GLN A 3 28.98 63.39 -22.76
C GLN A 3 28.79 62.43 -21.58
N LYS A 4 28.04 62.85 -20.55
CA LYS A 4 27.35 61.93 -19.63
C LYS A 4 25.87 62.29 -19.60
N LEU A 5 25.14 61.55 -20.44
CA LEU A 5 23.69 61.48 -20.48
C LEU A 5 23.23 60.52 -19.37
N ILE A 6 22.54 61.03 -18.36
CA ILE A 6 21.94 60.21 -17.29
C ILE A 6 20.58 59.73 -17.82
N TYR A 7 20.52 58.47 -18.26
CA TYR A 7 19.26 57.80 -18.58
C TYR A 7 18.56 57.39 -17.27
N LEU A 8 17.46 58.07 -16.97
CA LEU A 8 16.50 57.69 -15.94
C LEU A 8 15.71 56.47 -16.45
N PHE A 9 16.14 55.27 -16.11
CA PHE A 9 15.37 54.04 -16.34
C PHE A 9 14.26 53.94 -15.29
N VAL A 10 13.10 54.53 -15.60
CA VAL A 10 11.84 54.23 -14.90
C VAL A 10 11.37 52.87 -15.39
N PHE A 11 11.83 51.81 -14.72
CA PHE A 11 11.23 50.50 -14.85
C PHE A 11 9.82 50.57 -14.23
N CYS A 12 8.81 50.70 -15.09
CA CYS A 12 7.45 50.30 -14.78
C CYS A 12 7.47 48.84 -14.33
N LEU A 13 7.54 48.63 -13.02
CA LEU A 13 7.09 47.40 -12.37
C LEU A 13 5.59 47.32 -12.62
N PHE A 14 5.22 46.82 -13.80
CA PHE A 14 3.91 46.27 -14.05
C PHE A 14 3.69 45.24 -12.95
N ALA A 15 2.76 45.57 -12.06
CA ALA A 15 2.13 44.63 -11.18
C ALA A 15 1.47 43.55 -12.06
N CYS A 16 2.23 42.51 -12.38
CA CYS A 16 1.66 41.18 -12.48
C CYS A 16 1.11 40.88 -11.08
N ARG A 17 -0.13 41.33 -10.84
CA ARG A 17 -1.01 40.69 -9.88
C ARG A 17 -1.13 39.25 -10.37
N GLY A 18 -0.18 38.43 -9.92
CA GLY A 18 -0.37 37.00 -9.90
C GLY A 18 -1.73 36.80 -9.26
N VAL A 19 -2.64 36.21 -10.03
CA VAL A 19 -3.83 35.59 -9.47
C VAL A 19 -3.28 34.67 -8.40
N VAL A 20 -3.39 35.10 -7.13
CA VAL A 20 -3.20 34.20 -5.99
C VAL A 20 -4.14 33.04 -6.32
N PRO A 21 -3.65 31.80 -6.45
CA PRO A 21 -4.51 30.67 -6.74
C PRO A 21 -5.66 30.74 -5.76
N GLN A 22 -6.85 30.96 -6.29
CA GLN A 22 -8.08 30.99 -5.51
C GLN A 22 -8.06 29.70 -4.70
N GLU A 23 -8.08 29.84 -3.37
CA GLU A 23 -8.02 28.73 -2.41
C GLU A 23 -8.98 27.65 -2.94
N SER A 24 -8.42 26.58 -3.49
CA SER A 24 -9.21 25.56 -4.17
C SER A 24 -10.25 25.10 -3.17
N GLN A 25 -11.53 25.15 -3.55
CA GLN A 25 -12.61 24.76 -2.65
C GLN A 25 -12.26 23.37 -2.09
N ARG A 26 -11.94 23.33 -0.79
CA ARG A 26 -11.56 22.08 -0.14
C ARG A 26 -12.80 21.19 -0.12
N ILE A 27 -12.75 20.11 -0.90
CA ILE A 27 -13.80 19.11 -0.92
C ILE A 27 -13.65 18.27 0.35
N ALA A 28 -14.73 18.14 1.12
CA ALA A 28 -14.74 17.29 2.30
C ALA A 28 -14.40 15.83 1.94
N PHE A 29 -13.78 15.10 2.87
CA PHE A 29 -13.49 13.70 2.63
C PHE A 29 -14.81 12.91 2.51
N PRO A 30 -15.02 12.11 1.45
CA PRO A 30 -16.31 11.44 1.19
C PRO A 30 -16.58 10.21 2.07
N GLY A 31 -15.66 9.84 2.97
CA GLY A 31 -15.86 8.74 3.91
C GLY A 31 -16.89 9.08 5.00
N THR A 32 -17.69 8.09 5.39
CA THR A 32 -18.72 8.19 6.43
C THR A 32 -18.58 7.02 7.42
N GLY A 33 -18.62 7.30 8.72
CA GLY A 33 -18.47 6.27 9.76
C GLY A 33 -17.03 5.80 9.95
N ASP A 34 -16.82 4.67 10.62
CA ASP A 34 -15.48 4.26 11.06
C ASP A 34 -14.68 3.50 10.00
N SER A 35 -15.31 2.97 8.96
CA SER A 35 -14.62 2.34 7.82
C SER A 35 -15.54 2.21 6.62
N GLY A 36 -14.97 2.12 5.42
CA GLY A 36 -15.75 1.85 4.23
C GLY A 36 -14.98 1.91 2.92
N LEU A 37 -15.74 1.85 1.84
CA LEU A 37 -15.27 2.04 0.47
C LEU A 37 -15.82 3.36 -0.06
N VAL A 38 -14.99 4.12 -0.78
CA VAL A 38 -15.42 5.30 -1.52
C VAL A 38 -15.41 4.94 -3.00
N ALA A 39 -16.57 5.09 -3.65
CA ALA A 39 -16.72 4.83 -5.07
C ALA A 39 -16.09 5.93 -5.93
N TRP A 40 -15.77 5.60 -7.18
CA TRP A 40 -15.14 6.49 -8.15
C TRP A 40 -15.76 7.88 -8.21
N LYS A 41 -17.10 7.95 -8.34
CA LYS A 41 -17.85 9.21 -8.46
C LYS A 41 -17.63 10.18 -7.30
N ALA A 42 -17.59 9.66 -6.08
CA ALA A 42 -17.42 10.46 -4.88
C ALA A 42 -15.95 10.76 -4.58
N GLY A 43 -15.05 9.83 -4.91
CA GLY A 43 -13.63 9.92 -4.58
C GLY A 43 -12.82 10.80 -5.52
N MET A 44 -13.08 10.74 -6.83
CA MET A 44 -12.25 11.44 -7.82
C MET A 44 -12.19 12.96 -7.65
N PRO A 45 -13.32 13.68 -7.45
CA PRO A 45 -13.26 15.12 -7.22
C PRO A 45 -12.37 15.48 -6.04
N PHE A 46 -12.50 14.73 -4.92
CA PHE A 46 -11.66 14.91 -3.75
C PHE A 46 -10.18 14.70 -4.07
N LEU A 47 -9.80 13.57 -4.70
CA LEU A 47 -8.40 13.26 -5.00
C LEU A 47 -7.74 14.32 -5.88
N VAL A 48 -8.45 14.84 -6.88
CA VAL A 48 -7.98 15.92 -7.76
C VAL A 48 -7.83 17.22 -6.97
N SER A 49 -8.84 17.60 -6.18
CA SER A 49 -8.82 18.85 -5.38
C SER A 49 -7.72 18.85 -4.32
N ALA A 50 -7.37 17.67 -3.80
CA ALA A 50 -6.34 17.48 -2.79
C ALA A 50 -4.94 17.26 -3.40
N HIS A 51 -4.79 17.35 -4.73
CA HIS A 51 -3.54 17.12 -5.45
C HIS A 51 -2.88 15.76 -5.11
N LEU A 52 -3.71 14.73 -4.89
CA LEU A 52 -3.26 13.36 -4.63
C LEU A 52 -2.97 12.58 -5.92
N ILE A 53 -3.58 13.01 -7.03
CA ILE A 53 -3.40 12.46 -8.38
C ILE A 53 -3.37 13.60 -9.40
N ASP A 54 -2.74 13.36 -10.55
CA ASP A 54 -2.80 14.28 -11.69
C ASP A 54 -4.03 13.97 -12.56
N THR A 55 -4.63 15.01 -13.15
CA THR A 55 -5.81 14.88 -14.03
C THR A 55 -5.51 14.21 -15.38
N GLY A 56 -4.24 13.94 -15.68
CA GLY A 56 -3.77 13.36 -16.94
C GLY A 56 -3.62 11.84 -16.95
N CYS A 57 -3.89 11.15 -15.84
CA CYS A 57 -3.83 9.69 -15.83
C CYS A 57 -4.94 9.12 -16.74
N ASN A 58 -4.55 8.33 -17.75
CA ASN A 58 -5.49 7.65 -18.64
C ASN A 58 -6.11 6.47 -17.90
N TRP A 59 -7.11 6.80 -17.08
CA TRP A 59 -7.90 5.83 -16.35
C TRP A 59 -8.78 5.10 -17.36
N GLY A 60 -8.26 4.03 -17.98
CA GLY A 60 -8.89 3.30 -19.08
C GLY A 60 -10.40 3.06 -18.93
N GLU A 61 -11.05 2.79 -20.06
CA GLU A 61 -12.50 2.89 -20.39
C GLU A 61 -13.54 2.20 -19.46
N ALA A 62 -13.18 1.66 -18.30
CA ALA A 62 -14.11 0.96 -17.41
C ALA A 62 -14.09 1.51 -15.98
N LYS A 63 -14.66 2.69 -15.77
CA LYS A 63 -14.86 3.26 -14.42
C LYS A 63 -16.30 3.73 -14.24
N HIS A 64 -17.13 2.81 -13.77
CA HIS A 64 -18.50 3.12 -13.38
C HIS A 64 -18.51 3.89 -12.06
N ASP A 65 -19.52 4.74 -11.89
CA ASP A 65 -19.75 5.56 -10.68
C ASP A 65 -19.69 4.77 -9.36
N THR A 66 -19.94 3.46 -9.41
CA THR A 66 -20.04 2.55 -8.26
C THR A 66 -18.77 1.75 -7.99
N VAL A 67 -17.77 1.76 -8.87
CA VAL A 67 -16.53 1.01 -8.66
C VAL A 67 -15.79 1.58 -7.46
N PRO A 68 -15.43 0.75 -6.45
CA PRO A 68 -14.61 1.20 -5.34
C PRO A 68 -13.28 1.77 -5.82
N LEU A 69 -12.97 3.00 -5.41
CA LEU A 69 -11.73 3.69 -5.73
C LEU A 69 -10.73 3.62 -4.58
N MET A 70 -11.21 3.76 -3.35
CA MET A 70 -10.36 3.73 -2.16
C MET A 70 -11.10 3.07 -1.00
N LYS A 71 -10.33 2.56 -0.06
CA LYS A 71 -10.81 2.03 1.22
C LYS A 71 -10.27 2.88 2.36
N TYR A 72 -11.05 3.11 3.39
CA TYR A 72 -10.64 3.96 4.52
C TYR A 72 -11.05 3.36 5.86
N TYR A 73 -10.37 3.84 6.89
CA TYR A 73 -10.67 3.61 8.29
C TYR A 73 -10.46 4.89 9.08
N ARG A 74 -11.32 5.15 10.06
CA ARG A 74 -11.11 6.20 11.06
C ARG A 74 -9.98 5.80 12.00
N MET A 75 -9.11 6.74 12.30
CA MET A 75 -7.97 6.54 13.19
C MET A 75 -8.41 6.56 14.66
N ALA A 76 -7.81 5.69 15.48
CA ALA A 76 -8.13 5.64 16.89
C ALA A 76 -7.64 6.91 17.60
N GLY A 77 -8.51 7.54 18.40
CA GLY A 77 -8.17 8.74 19.16
C GLY A 77 -8.14 10.04 18.35
N SER A 78 -8.58 10.03 17.09
CA SER A 78 -8.78 11.25 16.29
C SER A 78 -10.03 11.17 15.40
N ASP A 79 -10.43 12.29 14.83
CA ASP A 79 -11.48 12.36 13.80
C ASP A 79 -10.92 12.15 12.38
N ASN A 80 -9.63 11.84 12.26
CA ASN A 80 -8.97 11.67 10.98
C ASN A 80 -9.24 10.28 10.41
N TYR A 81 -9.07 10.17 9.11
CA TYR A 81 -9.16 8.93 8.36
C TYR A 81 -7.80 8.57 7.78
N LEU A 82 -7.46 7.29 7.82
CA LEU A 82 -6.44 6.71 6.97
C LEU A 82 -7.13 6.06 5.77
N ALA A 83 -6.80 6.53 4.57
CA ALA A 83 -7.34 6.02 3.33
C ALA A 83 -6.23 5.40 2.47
N CYS A 84 -6.59 4.37 1.71
CA CYS A 84 -5.73 3.69 0.76
C CYS A 84 -6.40 3.72 -0.61
N LEU A 85 -5.71 4.33 -1.56
CA LEU A 85 -5.99 4.32 -2.98
C LEU A 85 -5.13 3.26 -3.65
N TYR A 86 -5.75 2.35 -4.40
CA TYR A 86 -5.01 1.53 -5.35
C TYR A 86 -4.68 2.40 -6.56
N ASP A 87 -3.41 2.80 -6.69
CA ASP A 87 -2.93 3.60 -7.79
C ASP A 87 -2.77 2.70 -9.02
N LEU A 88 -3.75 2.82 -9.93
CA LEU A 88 -3.78 2.18 -11.26
C LEU A 88 -2.93 2.97 -12.27
N GLY A 89 -1.79 3.51 -11.86
CA GLY A 89 -0.88 4.21 -12.75
C GLY A 89 -0.57 3.38 -14.00
N GLU A 90 -0.38 4.04 -15.15
CA GLU A 90 -0.06 3.36 -16.42
C GLU A 90 1.22 2.54 -16.27
N GLY A 91 1.09 1.21 -16.14
CA GLY A 91 2.23 0.30 -16.12
C GLY A 91 1.93 -1.04 -15.47
N THR A 92 2.86 -1.97 -15.69
CA THR A 92 2.88 -3.33 -15.10
C THR A 92 3.11 -3.34 -13.59
N PHE A 93 3.43 -2.16 -13.00
CA PHE A 93 3.81 -1.96 -11.61
C PHE A 93 2.84 -0.98 -10.94
N GLY A 94 1.85 -1.52 -10.25
CA GLY A 94 0.91 -0.73 -9.46
C GLY A 94 1.59 -0.06 -8.26
N ARG A 95 0.94 0.95 -7.69
CA ARG A 95 1.35 1.52 -6.41
C ARG A 95 0.15 1.57 -5.48
N TRP A 96 0.39 1.63 -4.19
CA TRP A 96 -0.63 2.02 -3.21
C TRP A 96 -0.30 3.42 -2.73
N LEU A 97 -1.30 4.29 -2.69
CA LEU A 97 -1.19 5.59 -2.04
C LEU A 97 -2.00 5.56 -0.75
N LEU A 98 -1.30 5.60 0.38
CA LEU A 98 -1.92 5.78 1.68
C LEU A 98 -1.84 7.24 2.08
N PHE A 99 -2.90 7.77 2.68
CA PHE A 99 -2.91 9.15 3.17
C PHE A 99 -3.81 9.32 4.38
N GLU A 100 -3.37 10.17 5.30
CA GLU A 100 -4.17 10.64 6.42
C GLU A 100 -4.89 11.92 6.04
N VAL A 101 -6.19 11.99 6.33
CA VAL A 101 -7.06 13.09 5.95
C VAL A 101 -8.07 13.43 7.05
N THR A 102 -8.28 14.72 7.28
CA THR A 102 -9.33 15.21 8.18
C THR A 102 -10.72 15.08 7.54
N PRO A 103 -11.83 15.10 8.30
CA PRO A 103 -13.18 15.11 7.72
C PRO A 103 -13.41 16.27 6.74
N ALA A 104 -12.76 17.41 6.98
CA ALA A 104 -12.81 18.59 6.12
C ALA A 104 -11.98 18.46 4.83
N GLY A 105 -11.35 17.30 4.57
CA GLY A 105 -10.60 17.03 3.35
C GLY A 105 -9.15 17.54 3.36
N LYS A 106 -8.65 18.11 4.46
CA LYS A 106 -7.23 18.44 4.60
C LYS A 106 -6.41 17.16 4.72
N VAL A 107 -5.55 16.89 3.75
CA VAL A 107 -4.54 15.82 3.80
C VAL A 107 -3.41 16.24 4.75
N LEU A 108 -3.09 15.39 5.71
CA LEU A 108 -2.07 15.65 6.74
C LEU A 108 -0.73 15.03 6.36
N GLN A 109 -0.76 13.81 5.81
CA GLN A 109 0.41 13.07 5.34
C GLN A 109 0.01 12.05 4.28
N ARG A 110 0.96 11.65 3.44
CA ARG A 110 0.75 10.63 2.39
C ARG A 110 2.04 9.85 2.13
N GLN A 111 1.89 8.58 1.78
CA GLN A 111 3.00 7.68 1.48
C GLN A 111 2.63 6.77 0.31
N TYR A 112 3.56 6.64 -0.63
CA TYR A 112 3.48 5.63 -1.67
C TYR A 112 4.13 4.33 -1.20
N PHE A 113 3.48 3.21 -1.50
CA PHE A 113 4.04 1.89 -1.37
C PHE A 113 4.11 1.26 -2.76
N TYR A 114 5.31 0.83 -3.12
CA TYR A 114 5.54 0.19 -4.41
C TYR A 114 4.98 -1.23 -4.39
N HIS A 115 4.20 -1.59 -5.41
CA HIS A 115 3.83 -2.97 -5.65
C HIS A 115 4.79 -3.57 -6.70
N GLY A 116 5.27 -4.79 -6.45
CA GLY A 116 6.08 -5.53 -7.41
C GLY A 116 5.33 -5.86 -8.70
N ASN A 117 5.97 -6.62 -9.59
CA ASN A 117 5.36 -7.04 -10.85
C ASN A 117 4.09 -7.89 -10.61
N TYR A 118 3.05 -7.63 -11.39
CA TYR A 118 1.73 -8.30 -11.34
C TYR A 118 1.04 -8.16 -9.96
N GLY A 119 0.32 -7.04 -9.81
CA GLY A 119 -0.55 -6.55 -8.70
C GLY A 119 -1.49 -7.52 -7.97
N GLY A 120 -1.51 -8.80 -8.32
CA GLY A 120 -2.60 -9.71 -7.99
C GLY A 120 -2.45 -10.37 -6.62
N CYS A 121 -2.79 -9.67 -5.53
CA CYS A 121 -3.02 -10.33 -4.24
C CYS A 121 -4.28 -11.22 -4.20
N GLY A 122 -4.92 -11.51 -5.33
CA GLY A 122 -6.16 -12.29 -5.44
C GLY A 122 -7.41 -11.58 -4.88
N ASP A 123 -7.26 -10.77 -3.83
CA ASP A 123 -8.37 -10.36 -2.97
C ASP A 123 -8.31 -8.85 -2.62
N GLY A 124 -8.97 -8.02 -3.42
CA GLY A 124 -9.35 -6.64 -3.06
C GLY A 124 -8.20 -5.63 -2.87
N PHE A 125 -8.44 -4.63 -2.00
CA PHE A 125 -7.55 -3.47 -1.79
C PHE A 125 -6.22 -3.76 -1.09
N GLY A 126 -5.94 -4.99 -0.66
CA GLY A 126 -4.76 -5.29 0.17
C GLY A 126 -4.65 -4.50 1.49
N PHE A 127 -5.56 -3.56 1.75
CA PHE A 127 -5.54 -2.65 2.88
C PHE A 127 -6.65 -2.99 3.86
N GLY A 128 -6.29 -3.07 5.13
CA GLY A 128 -7.26 -3.36 6.17
C GLY A 128 -6.81 -2.99 7.56
N ARG A 129 -7.54 -3.55 8.52
CA ARG A 129 -7.29 -3.36 9.94
C ARG A 129 -7.42 -4.70 10.65
N VAL A 130 -6.47 -4.98 11.53
CA VAL A 130 -6.49 -6.11 12.47
C VAL A 130 -6.28 -5.54 13.86
N ASP A 131 -7.26 -5.71 14.74
CA ASP A 131 -7.30 -5.08 16.07
C ASP A 131 -7.10 -3.54 16.00
N HIS A 132 -6.00 -3.02 16.55
CA HIS A 132 -5.60 -1.60 16.52
C HIS A 132 -4.51 -1.29 15.49
N LEU A 133 -4.13 -2.25 14.64
CA LEU A 133 -3.16 -2.05 13.55
C LEU A 133 -3.85 -1.96 12.20
N PHE A 134 -3.41 -1.02 11.38
CA PHE A 134 -3.66 -1.07 9.95
C PHE A 134 -2.68 -2.05 9.30
N TYR A 135 -3.13 -2.68 8.22
CA TYR A 135 -2.27 -3.51 7.39
C TYR A 135 -2.34 -3.09 5.93
N LEU A 136 -1.19 -3.16 5.25
CA LEU A 136 -1.10 -3.14 3.80
C LEU A 136 -0.42 -4.43 3.35
N ARG A 137 -1.10 -5.18 2.49
CA ARG A 137 -0.65 -6.41 1.87
C ARG A 137 -0.13 -6.09 0.47
N ILE A 138 1.15 -6.36 0.24
CA ILE A 138 1.81 -6.18 -1.05
C ILE A 138 2.23 -7.54 -1.57
N CYS A 139 1.94 -7.83 -2.83
CA CYS A 139 2.29 -9.10 -3.44
C CYS A 139 3.43 -8.96 -4.45
N GLY A 140 4.14 -10.06 -4.66
CA GLY A 140 5.16 -10.19 -5.69
C GLY A 140 4.92 -11.46 -6.47
N THR A 141 4.95 -11.38 -7.80
CA THR A 141 4.78 -12.54 -8.66
C THR A 141 5.94 -12.64 -9.66
N GLY A 142 6.40 -13.86 -9.89
CA GLY A 142 7.34 -14.24 -10.94
C GLY A 142 6.91 -15.55 -11.60
N SER A 143 7.60 -15.97 -12.66
CA SER A 143 7.22 -17.15 -13.44
C SER A 143 7.17 -18.46 -12.64
N ALA A 144 7.87 -18.52 -11.52
CA ALA A 144 8.05 -19.69 -10.66
C ALA A 144 7.85 -19.34 -9.17
N PHE A 145 7.26 -18.19 -8.87
CA PHE A 145 7.25 -17.59 -7.54
C PHE A 145 6.00 -16.72 -7.33
N SER A 146 5.41 -16.79 -6.15
CA SER A 146 4.40 -15.84 -5.70
C SER A 146 4.55 -15.60 -4.21
N ALA A 147 4.51 -14.34 -3.78
CA ALA A 147 4.63 -13.99 -2.38
C ALA A 147 3.67 -12.87 -2.00
N ALA A 148 3.36 -12.80 -0.71
CA ALA A 148 2.65 -11.70 -0.08
C ALA A 148 3.39 -11.26 1.19
N TYR A 149 3.44 -9.95 1.38
CA TYR A 149 4.13 -9.28 2.48
C TYR A 149 3.15 -8.34 3.17
N LEU A 150 3.09 -8.41 4.50
CA LEU A 150 2.21 -7.60 5.34
C LEU A 150 3.00 -6.49 6.02
N TYR A 151 2.65 -5.25 5.71
CA TYR A 151 3.10 -4.06 6.43
C TYR A 151 2.07 -3.75 7.51
N LEU A 152 2.46 -3.79 8.78
CA LEU A 152 1.59 -3.54 9.93
C LEU A 152 1.99 -2.26 10.66
N PHE A 153 1.05 -1.35 10.92
CA PHE A 153 1.35 -0.06 11.53
C PHE A 153 0.15 0.57 12.24
N GLN A 154 0.42 1.42 13.24
CA GLN A 154 -0.62 2.19 13.95
C GLN A 154 -0.88 3.56 13.31
N GLN A 155 0.17 4.15 12.76
CA GLN A 155 0.17 5.46 12.12
C GLN A 155 0.92 5.33 10.80
N LEU A 156 0.55 6.16 9.83
CA LEU A 156 1.26 6.20 8.57
C LEU A 156 2.69 6.69 8.84
N ALA A 157 3.67 5.85 8.50
CA ALA A 157 5.10 6.15 8.59
C ALA A 157 5.70 6.06 7.19
N GLY A 158 6.94 6.55 7.02
CA GLY A 158 7.63 6.42 5.74
C GLY A 158 7.75 4.95 5.33
N ALA A 159 7.66 4.63 4.03
CA ALA A 159 7.76 3.23 3.57
C ALA A 159 9.11 2.59 3.94
N GLU A 160 10.19 3.39 4.02
CA GLU A 160 11.53 2.96 4.44
C GLU A 160 11.61 2.64 5.94
N GLU A 161 10.68 3.16 6.74
CA GLU A 161 10.59 2.95 8.18
C GLU A 161 9.72 1.74 8.55
N GLN A 162 9.18 1.04 7.56
CA GLN A 162 8.29 -0.09 7.75
C GLN A 162 8.90 -1.36 7.16
N GLU A 163 9.22 -2.30 8.05
CA GLU A 163 9.60 -3.65 7.64
C GLU A 163 8.36 -4.51 7.48
N SER A 164 8.30 -5.24 6.37
CA SER A 164 7.19 -6.14 6.09
C SER A 164 7.40 -7.49 6.78
N ILE A 165 6.29 -8.11 7.18
CA ILE A 165 6.28 -9.50 7.62
C ILE A 165 5.87 -10.38 6.43
N THR A 166 6.65 -11.41 6.12
CA THR A 166 6.28 -12.38 5.08
C THR A 166 4.99 -13.09 5.47
N GLU A 167 3.93 -12.92 4.68
CA GLU A 167 2.65 -13.60 4.88
C GLU A 167 2.62 -14.92 4.12
N SER A 168 3.02 -14.91 2.85
CA SER A 168 3.07 -16.13 2.07
C SER A 168 4.20 -16.11 1.06
N ILE A 169 4.74 -17.29 0.78
CA ILE A 169 5.70 -17.53 -0.30
C ILE A 169 5.40 -18.89 -0.90
N TRP A 170 5.07 -18.90 -2.17
CA TRP A 170 4.99 -20.08 -3.01
C TRP A 170 6.14 -20.05 -4.01
N GLN A 171 6.83 -21.18 -4.16
CA GLN A 171 7.87 -21.32 -5.18
C GLN A 171 7.89 -22.71 -5.78
N SER A 172 8.15 -22.79 -7.09
CA SER A 172 8.50 -24.07 -7.73
C SER A 172 9.96 -24.39 -7.45
N ILE A 173 10.30 -25.66 -7.18
CA ILE A 173 11.68 -26.06 -6.91
C ILE A 173 12.40 -26.37 -8.25
N PRO A 174 13.39 -25.57 -8.69
CA PRO A 174 14.07 -25.79 -9.96
C PRO A 174 14.74 -27.16 -10.02
N GLY A 175 14.64 -27.84 -11.17
CA GLY A 175 15.27 -29.15 -11.37
C GLY A 175 14.60 -30.32 -10.62
N ARG A 176 13.54 -30.09 -9.83
CA ARG A 176 12.80 -31.16 -9.11
C ARG A 176 11.41 -31.46 -9.67
N GLY A 177 11.20 -31.18 -10.96
CA GLY A 177 9.92 -31.41 -11.65
C GLY A 177 8.82 -30.45 -11.17
N GLU A 178 7.58 -30.95 -11.03
CA GLU A 178 6.41 -30.18 -10.56
C GLU A 178 6.39 -29.92 -9.04
N GLN A 179 7.53 -30.01 -8.36
CA GLN A 179 7.59 -29.80 -6.91
C GLN A 179 7.45 -28.33 -6.55
N TYR A 180 6.81 -28.08 -5.41
CA TYR A 180 6.65 -26.74 -4.85
C TYR A 180 6.92 -26.73 -3.36
N GLU A 181 7.22 -25.54 -2.86
CA GLU A 181 7.17 -25.17 -1.45
C GLU A 181 6.18 -24.03 -1.28
N TYR A 182 5.45 -24.06 -0.16
CA TYR A 182 4.49 -23.03 0.17
C TYR A 182 4.49 -22.72 1.66
N LEU A 183 4.80 -21.47 1.98
CA LEU A 183 4.58 -20.87 3.29
C LEU A 183 3.31 -20.03 3.22
N SER A 184 2.44 -20.18 4.22
CA SER A 184 1.25 -19.34 4.40
C SER A 184 1.10 -18.97 5.88
N GLY A 185 0.83 -17.70 6.14
CA GLY A 185 0.74 -17.10 7.46
C GLY A 185 -0.62 -16.43 7.66
N SER A 186 -1.12 -16.51 8.90
CA SER A 186 -2.33 -15.80 9.33
C SER A 186 -2.09 -15.11 10.66
N VAL A 187 -2.51 -13.85 10.77
CA VAL A 187 -2.40 -13.09 12.03
C VAL A 187 -3.38 -13.69 13.04
N VAL A 188 -2.85 -14.19 14.16
CA VAL A 188 -3.62 -14.77 15.27
C VAL A 188 -4.01 -13.69 16.28
N SER A 189 -3.10 -12.75 16.53
CA SER A 189 -3.34 -11.61 17.42
C SER A 189 -2.41 -10.48 17.06
N ALA A 190 -2.91 -9.24 17.11
CA ALA A 190 -2.08 -8.05 17.02
C ALA A 190 -2.16 -7.26 18.34
N ARG A 191 -1.03 -6.67 18.73
CA ARG A 191 -0.81 -5.69 19.83
C ARG A 191 0.07 -4.56 19.29
N PRO A 192 0.13 -3.38 19.95
CA PRO A 192 0.90 -2.25 19.42
C PRO A 192 2.38 -2.55 19.16
N ASP A 193 2.93 -3.44 19.98
CA ASP A 193 4.34 -3.81 20.06
C ASP A 193 4.60 -5.29 19.71
N THR A 194 3.54 -6.10 19.54
CA THR A 194 3.67 -7.55 19.35
C THR A 194 2.63 -8.06 18.34
N VAL A 195 3.04 -8.91 17.42
CA VAL A 195 2.13 -9.62 16.50
C VAL A 195 2.44 -11.11 16.55
N VAL A 196 1.42 -11.96 16.56
CA VAL A 196 1.58 -13.41 16.50
C VAL A 196 1.00 -13.91 15.18
N ILE A 197 1.83 -14.62 14.41
CA ILE A 197 1.43 -15.23 13.14
C ILE A 197 1.49 -16.75 13.27
N ALA A 198 0.41 -17.42 12.88
CA ALA A 198 0.42 -18.87 12.68
C ALA A 198 0.80 -19.17 11.24
N TYR A 199 1.90 -19.89 11.06
CA TYR A 199 2.40 -20.33 9.77
C TYR A 199 2.08 -21.81 9.52
N SER A 200 1.80 -22.11 8.25
CA SER A 200 1.84 -23.45 7.67
C SER A 200 2.86 -23.45 6.54
N TRP A 201 3.88 -24.29 6.66
CA TRP A 201 4.82 -24.59 5.60
C TRP A 201 4.52 -25.97 5.03
N GLU A 202 4.50 -26.10 3.72
CA GLU A 202 4.28 -27.37 3.04
C GLU A 202 5.20 -27.53 1.82
N THR A 203 5.54 -28.79 1.53
CA THR A 203 6.10 -29.18 0.23
C THR A 203 5.13 -30.10 -0.48
N GLY A 204 5.13 -30.03 -1.80
CA GLY A 204 4.22 -30.86 -2.57
C GLY A 204 4.62 -31.03 -4.02
N LYS A 205 3.74 -31.68 -4.77
CA LYS A 205 3.81 -31.82 -6.22
C LYS A 205 2.54 -31.27 -6.83
N ASN A 206 2.69 -30.44 -7.87
CA ASN A 206 1.63 -30.18 -8.82
C ASN A 206 1.49 -31.41 -9.73
N TYR A 207 0.32 -31.61 -10.32
CA TYR A 207 0.11 -32.59 -11.38
C TYR A 207 -0.15 -31.81 -12.66
N ARG A 208 0.69 -32.03 -13.69
CA ARG A 208 0.71 -31.35 -14.99
C ARG A 208 -0.66 -31.12 -15.63
N ASP A 209 -1.61 -32.03 -15.38
CA ASP A 209 -2.89 -32.07 -16.06
C ASP A 209 -4.09 -31.69 -15.15
N THR A 210 -3.87 -31.31 -13.90
CA THR A 210 -4.96 -30.92 -12.97
C THR A 210 -4.56 -29.78 -12.04
N VAL A 211 -5.54 -29.02 -11.54
CA VAL A 211 -5.33 -28.04 -10.44
C VAL A 211 -5.04 -28.75 -9.09
N LEU A 212 -5.00 -30.08 -9.08
CA LEU A 212 -4.80 -30.86 -7.86
C LEU A 212 -3.34 -30.75 -7.41
N ARG A 213 -3.18 -30.37 -6.14
CA ARG A 213 -1.90 -30.36 -5.44
C ARG A 213 -1.87 -31.55 -4.49
N LYS A 214 -0.75 -32.27 -4.46
CA LYS A 214 -0.48 -33.25 -3.41
C LYS A 214 0.55 -32.71 -2.44
N VAL A 215 0.11 -32.43 -1.22
CA VAL A 215 1.00 -32.12 -0.09
C VAL A 215 1.74 -33.40 0.29
N MET A 216 3.06 -33.30 0.40
CA MET A 216 3.95 -34.40 0.80
C MET A 216 4.42 -34.24 2.23
N GLU A 217 4.72 -33.01 2.65
CA GLU A 217 5.12 -32.66 4.01
C GLU A 217 4.42 -31.36 4.41
N GLN A 218 4.01 -31.27 5.67
CA GLN A 218 3.44 -30.06 6.25
C GLN A 218 3.96 -29.88 7.67
N LYS A 219 4.29 -28.63 8.02
CA LYS A 219 4.65 -28.20 9.37
C LYS A 219 3.85 -26.96 9.71
N VAL A 220 3.37 -26.90 10.94
CA VAL A 220 2.68 -25.72 11.48
C VAL A 220 3.46 -25.19 12.67
N PHE A 221 3.62 -23.88 12.74
CA PHE A 221 4.33 -23.22 13.82
C PHE A 221 3.78 -21.82 14.03
N ARG A 222 4.17 -21.18 15.14
CA ARG A 222 3.81 -19.80 15.44
C ARG A 222 5.07 -18.98 15.54
N MET A 223 5.02 -17.77 14.99
CA MET A 223 6.07 -16.77 15.17
C MET A 223 5.52 -15.58 15.93
N VAL A 224 6.31 -15.10 16.88
CA VAL A 224 6.06 -13.83 17.55
C VAL A 224 6.96 -12.78 16.89
N TYR A 225 6.36 -11.67 16.50
CA TYR A 225 7.06 -10.49 16.01
C TYR A 225 6.97 -9.41 17.07
N VAL A 226 8.11 -8.83 17.44
CA VAL A 226 8.19 -7.71 18.39
C VAL A 226 8.61 -6.46 17.62
N LYS A 227 8.00 -5.33 17.95
CA LYS A 227 8.31 -4.04 17.34
C LYS A 227 9.53 -3.43 18.02
N GLU A 228 10.61 -3.25 17.27
CA GLU A 228 11.85 -2.60 17.71
C GLU A 228 12.23 -1.49 16.74
N ASN A 229 12.38 -0.25 17.23
CA ASN A 229 12.72 0.92 16.41
C ASN A 229 11.82 1.10 15.18
N SER A 230 10.52 0.85 15.32
CA SER A 230 9.52 0.85 14.23
C SER A 230 9.52 -0.36 13.29
N HIS A 231 10.46 -1.30 13.44
CA HIS A 231 10.56 -2.52 12.63
C HIS A 231 9.96 -3.74 13.34
N TRP A 232 9.33 -4.64 12.59
CA TRP A 232 8.85 -5.93 13.11
C TRP A 232 9.94 -6.97 13.03
N LYS A 233 10.40 -7.47 14.17
CA LYS A 233 11.43 -8.52 14.24
C LYS A 233 10.85 -9.83 14.74
N ALA A 234 11.10 -10.91 14.01
CA ALA A 234 10.79 -12.25 14.47
C ALA A 234 11.64 -12.60 15.71
N THR A 235 11.02 -13.15 16.75
CA THR A 235 11.74 -13.60 17.96
C THR A 235 12.67 -14.79 17.70
N ASP A 236 12.40 -15.54 16.63
CA ASP A 236 13.25 -16.62 16.13
C ASP A 236 13.30 -16.55 14.60
N SER A 237 14.15 -15.67 14.07
CA SER A 237 14.33 -15.53 12.63
C SER A 237 14.86 -16.82 11.98
N ALA A 238 15.64 -17.62 12.70
CA ALA A 238 16.19 -18.88 12.20
C ALA A 238 15.07 -19.89 11.90
N ALA A 239 14.00 -19.92 12.70
CA ALA A 239 12.84 -20.78 12.41
C ALA A 239 12.15 -20.44 11.09
N ILE A 240 12.17 -19.18 10.65
CA ILE A 240 11.59 -18.79 9.36
C ILE A 240 12.58 -19.04 8.21
N THR A 241 13.84 -18.66 8.39
CA THR A 241 14.90 -18.88 7.38
C THR A 241 15.14 -20.36 7.11
N ALA A 242 14.94 -21.24 8.10
CA ALA A 242 15.03 -22.69 7.90
C ALA A 242 14.04 -23.25 6.86
N TYR A 243 12.98 -22.50 6.54
CA TYR A 243 11.99 -22.85 5.51
C TYR A 243 12.19 -22.07 4.20
N PHE A 244 13.20 -21.19 4.13
CA PHE A 244 13.63 -20.51 2.92
C PHE A 244 14.93 -21.12 2.41
N HIS A 245 14.85 -21.89 1.34
CA HIS A 245 16.03 -22.18 0.54
C HIS A 245 16.31 -20.96 -0.33
N GLU A 246 17.29 -20.13 0.08
CA GLU A 246 17.93 -19.15 -0.81
C GLU A 246 18.79 -19.86 -1.88
#